data_AF-A0A7W0VLV9-F1
#
_entry.id   AF-A0A7W0VLV9-F1
#
_cell.length_a   1.000
_cell.length_b   1.000
_cell.length_c   1.000
_cell.angle_alpha   90.00
_cell.angle_beta   90.00
_cell.angle_gamma   90.00
#
_symmetry.space_group_name_H-M   'P 1'
#
loop_
_entity.id
_entity.type
_entity.pdbx_description
1 polymer ?
#
loop_
_entity_poly.entity_id
_entity_poly.type
_entity_poly.pdbx_seq_one_letter_code
_entity_poly.pdbx_strand_id
1 'polypeptide(L)'
;MEPLSPDHPQINLLFAIDGEPSDADARAMQDLVEALVSSKEWTLSPPEFVNEEDDSSDDPEDKPIITVGGVMRLYSSFPPWDDKVPAAVDRAQYDEVVEIVERLTEFSLSRGVDIVFEYDGEVVGKIRKGLANDSLSDGLLGEWGRTLERDTR
;
A
#
# COMPACT_ATOMS: atom_id res chain seq x y z
N MET A 1 13.47 -3.02 -22.29
CA MET A 1 13.05 -3.47 -20.96
C MET A 1 12.99 -4.97 -21.06
N GLU A 2 13.82 -5.70 -20.32
CA GLU A 2 13.69 -7.16 -20.28
C GLU A 2 12.38 -7.48 -19.54
N PRO A 3 11.49 -8.29 -20.12
CA PRO A 3 10.24 -8.64 -19.47
C PRO A 3 10.53 -9.54 -18.27
N LEU A 4 9.99 -9.18 -17.10
CA LEU A 4 9.95 -10.07 -15.96
C LEU A 4 9.23 -11.36 -16.34
N SER A 5 9.64 -12.48 -15.71
CA SER A 5 8.93 -13.74 -15.86
C SER A 5 7.45 -13.55 -15.49
N PRO A 6 6.50 -14.15 -16.23
CA PRO A 6 5.09 -14.15 -15.85
C PRO A 6 4.85 -14.73 -14.44
N ASP A 7 5.75 -15.60 -13.98
CA ASP A 7 5.71 -16.25 -12.68
C ASP A 7 6.55 -15.52 -11.62
N HIS A 8 7.02 -14.29 -11.90
CA HIS A 8 7.75 -13.49 -10.92
C HIS A 8 6.84 -13.26 -9.70
N PRO A 9 7.32 -13.53 -8.48
CA PRO A 9 6.53 -13.40 -7.25
C PRO A 9 5.94 -12.00 -7.11
N GLN A 10 4.68 -11.98 -6.70
CA GLN A 10 3.95 -10.76 -6.37
C GLN A 10 3.59 -10.77 -4.90
N ILE A 11 3.39 -9.58 -4.37
CA ILE A 11 3.05 -9.33 -2.96
C ILE A 11 2.00 -8.24 -2.90
N ASN A 12 1.22 -8.24 -1.83
CA ASN A 12 0.19 -7.24 -1.59
C ASN A 12 0.72 -6.16 -0.64
N LEU A 13 0.60 -4.91 -1.06
CA LEU A 13 0.63 -3.76 -0.18
C LEU A 13 -0.81 -3.33 0.10
N LEU A 14 -1.28 -3.56 1.30
CA LEU A 14 -2.58 -3.08 1.79
C LEU A 14 -2.38 -1.74 2.48
N PHE A 15 -3.30 -0.81 2.25
CA PHE A 15 -3.49 0.36 3.09
C PHE A 15 -4.96 0.44 3.51
N ALA A 16 -5.23 0.66 4.79
CA ALA A 16 -6.60 0.68 5.31
C ALA A 16 -6.76 1.69 6.45
N ILE A 17 -7.98 2.12 6.69
CA ILE A 17 -8.32 2.93 7.86
C ILE A 17 -8.08 2.11 9.13
N ASP A 18 -7.24 2.61 10.03
CA ASP A 18 -6.91 2.00 11.32
C ASP A 18 -7.99 2.40 12.35
N GLY A 19 -9.09 1.64 12.41
CA GLY A 19 -10.20 1.87 13.34
C GLY A 19 -11.56 1.45 12.81
N GLU A 20 -12.62 2.11 13.28
CA GLU A 20 -14.00 1.90 12.82
C GLU A 20 -14.37 2.98 11.78
N PRO A 21 -14.24 2.70 10.46
CA PRO A 21 -14.59 3.67 9.42
C PRO A 21 -16.10 3.91 9.36
N SER A 22 -16.53 5.14 9.12
CA SER A 22 -17.92 5.44 8.80
C SER A 22 -18.22 5.20 7.31
N ASP A 23 -19.50 5.10 6.94
CA ASP A 23 -19.92 5.07 5.53
C ASP A 23 -19.37 6.24 4.71
N ALA A 24 -19.19 7.41 5.34
CA ALA A 24 -18.64 8.59 4.70
C ALA A 24 -17.14 8.45 4.44
N ASP A 25 -16.42 7.77 5.34
CA ASP A 25 -14.99 7.48 5.18
C ASP A 25 -14.78 6.40 4.11
N ALA A 26 -15.65 5.38 4.07
CA ALA A 26 -15.62 4.35 3.03
C ALA A 26 -15.82 4.91 1.63
N ARG A 27 -16.83 5.77 1.43
CA ARG A 27 -17.04 6.46 0.15
C ARG A 27 -15.85 7.34 -0.23
N ALA A 28 -15.31 8.07 0.75
CA ALA A 28 -14.17 8.94 0.50
C ALA A 28 -12.90 8.16 0.13
N MET A 29 -12.68 7.00 0.75
CA MET A 29 -11.58 6.10 0.41
C MET A 29 -11.77 5.52 -0.99
N GLN A 30 -12.99 5.11 -1.33
CA GLN A 30 -13.32 4.65 -2.68
C GLN A 30 -13.02 5.73 -3.73
N ASP A 31 -13.49 6.97 -3.51
CA ASP A 31 -13.21 8.11 -4.40
C ASP A 31 -11.69 8.36 -4.56
N LEU A 32 -10.92 8.22 -3.48
CA LEU A 32 -9.47 8.35 -3.50
C LEU A 32 -8.80 7.25 -4.33
N VAL A 33 -9.21 5.99 -4.14
CA VAL A 33 -8.68 4.85 -4.91
C VAL A 33 -9.05 4.99 -6.39
N GLU A 34 -10.28 5.37 -6.73
CA GLU A 34 -10.69 5.63 -8.11
C GLU A 34 -9.87 6.76 -8.77
N ALA A 35 -9.55 7.81 -8.01
CA ALA A 35 -8.67 8.88 -8.46
C ALA A 35 -7.22 8.40 -8.68
N LEU A 36 -6.70 7.54 -7.80
CA LEU A 36 -5.39 6.90 -7.97
C LEU A 36 -5.35 6.02 -9.22
N VAL A 37 -6.33 5.13 -9.40
CA VAL A 37 -6.47 4.27 -10.59
C VAL A 37 -6.43 5.11 -11.88
N SER A 38 -7.11 6.25 -11.88
CA SER A 38 -7.23 7.11 -13.07
C SER A 38 -6.04 8.07 -13.27
N SER A 39 -5.09 8.14 -12.33
CA SER A 39 -4.03 9.15 -12.34
C SER A 39 -2.91 8.87 -13.35
N LYS A 40 -2.62 7.59 -13.61
CA LYS A 40 -1.51 7.13 -14.45
C LYS A 40 -1.68 5.67 -14.87
N GLU A 41 -0.78 5.21 -15.73
CA GLU A 41 -0.56 3.78 -15.93
C GLU A 41 0.30 3.21 -14.79
N TRP A 42 -0.09 2.05 -14.27
CA TRP A 42 0.56 1.39 -13.15
C TRP A 42 1.42 0.23 -13.64
N THR A 43 2.51 -0.03 -12.94
CA THR A 43 3.56 -0.97 -13.36
C THR A 43 3.05 -2.41 -13.48
N LEU A 44 2.26 -2.87 -12.51
CA LEU A 44 1.65 -4.20 -12.53
C LEU A 44 0.13 -4.10 -12.67
N SER A 45 -0.52 -3.52 -11.67
CA SER A 45 -1.95 -3.25 -11.67
C SER A 45 -2.23 -2.00 -10.82
N PRO A 46 -3.27 -1.22 -11.13
CA PRO A 46 -3.69 -0.14 -10.25
C PRO A 46 -4.15 -0.67 -8.89
N PRO A 47 -4.18 0.18 -7.85
CA PRO A 47 -4.75 -0.20 -6.56
C PRO A 47 -6.24 -0.53 -6.69
N GLU A 48 -6.68 -1.56 -5.98
CA GLU A 48 -8.07 -2.02 -5.93
C GLU A 48 -8.69 -1.57 -4.59
N PHE A 49 -9.92 -1.07 -4.62
CA PHE A 49 -10.63 -0.66 -3.41
C PHE A 49 -11.09 -1.89 -2.62
N VAL A 50 -10.90 -1.86 -1.29
CA VAL A 50 -11.32 -2.92 -0.37
C VAL A 50 -12.31 -2.34 0.63
N ASN A 51 -13.44 -3.02 0.78
CA ASN A 51 -14.46 -2.77 1.80
C ASN A 51 -15.07 -4.12 2.21
N GLU A 52 -14.35 -4.82 3.08
CA GLU A 52 -14.67 -6.19 3.48
C GLU A 52 -14.93 -6.26 4.98
N GLU A 53 -15.93 -7.05 5.35
CA GLU A 53 -16.19 -7.43 6.74
C GLU A 53 -15.55 -8.80 6.96
N ASP A 54 -14.57 -8.87 7.87
CA ASP A 54 -13.99 -10.13 8.33
C ASP A 54 -14.65 -10.54 9.66
N ASP A 55 -15.38 -11.65 9.62
CA ASP A 55 -16.04 -12.29 10.76
C ASP A 55 -15.16 -13.42 11.30
N SER A 56 -13.84 -13.19 11.39
CA SER A 56 -12.85 -14.20 11.77
C SER A 56 -12.90 -14.61 13.25
N SER A 57 -13.83 -14.04 14.03
CA SER A 57 -14.08 -14.51 15.39
C SER A 57 -15.13 -15.62 15.42
N ASP A 58 -14.76 -16.77 15.98
CA ASP A 58 -15.72 -17.82 16.36
C ASP A 58 -16.61 -17.39 17.55
N ASP A 59 -16.36 -16.22 18.16
CA ASP A 59 -17.14 -15.68 19.27
C ASP A 59 -18.27 -14.76 18.76
N PRO A 60 -19.56 -15.13 18.95
CA PRO A 60 -20.69 -14.32 18.51
C PRO A 60 -20.85 -12.99 19.25
N GLU A 61 -20.07 -12.72 20.31
CA GLU A 61 -20.03 -11.42 20.99
C GLU A 61 -19.01 -10.44 20.36
N ASP A 62 -18.10 -10.92 19.52
CA ASP A 62 -17.13 -10.06 18.82
C ASP A 62 -17.79 -9.34 17.64
N LYS A 63 -17.41 -8.08 17.44
CA LYS A 63 -17.84 -7.33 16.27
C LYS A 63 -16.98 -7.71 15.06
N PRO A 64 -17.56 -7.79 13.85
CA PRO A 64 -16.79 -8.02 12.64
C PRO A 64 -15.77 -6.89 12.44
N ILE A 65 -14.58 -7.25 11.97
CA ILE A 65 -13.53 -6.30 11.63
C ILE A 65 -13.82 -5.78 10.22
N ILE A 66 -14.04 -4.47 10.10
CA ILE A 66 -14.31 -3.84 8.80
C ILE A 66 -13.00 -3.28 8.25
N THR A 67 -12.58 -3.79 7.10
CA THR A 67 -11.40 -3.29 6.37
C THR A 67 -11.85 -2.37 5.25
N VAL A 68 -11.57 -1.08 5.39
CA VAL A 68 -11.83 -0.05 4.36
C VAL A 68 -10.52 0.56 3.90
N GLY A 69 -10.19 0.41 2.62
CA GLY A 69 -8.87 0.77 2.13
C GLY A 69 -8.65 0.46 0.66
N GLY A 70 -7.42 0.12 0.33
CA GLY A 70 -7.08 -0.44 -0.96
C GLY A 70 -5.87 -1.37 -0.89
N VAL A 71 -5.73 -2.16 -1.94
CA VAL A 71 -4.64 -3.11 -2.11
C VAL A 71 -3.95 -2.88 -3.45
N MET A 72 -2.63 -2.84 -3.44
CA MET A 72 -1.82 -2.77 -4.65
C MET A 72 -0.87 -3.97 -4.70
N ARG A 73 -0.78 -4.60 -5.87
CA ARG A 73 0.17 -5.68 -6.10
C ARG A 73 1.49 -5.13 -6.62
N LEU A 74 2.57 -5.64 -6.05
CA LEU A 74 3.95 -5.26 -6.37
C LEU A 74 4.74 -6.50 -6.78
N TYR A 75 5.70 -6.38 -7.70
CA TYR A 75 6.70 -7.44 -7.86
C TYR A 75 7.59 -7.48 -6.62
N SER A 76 7.78 -8.68 -6.07
CA SER A 76 8.63 -8.89 -4.90
C SER A 76 10.11 -8.81 -5.28
N SER A 77 10.87 -8.06 -4.48
CA SER A 77 12.33 -7.97 -4.55
C SER A 77 13.05 -8.81 -3.49
N PHE A 78 12.30 -9.59 -2.68
CA PHE A 78 12.88 -10.44 -1.63
C PHE A 78 13.60 -11.67 -2.21
N PRO A 79 14.69 -12.17 -1.60
CA PRO A 79 15.24 -13.49 -1.93
C PRO A 79 14.22 -14.61 -1.67
N PRO A 80 14.30 -15.78 -2.33
CA PRO A 80 15.44 -16.31 -3.10
C PRO A 80 15.33 -16.10 -4.61
N TRP A 81 14.50 -15.18 -5.09
CA TRP A 81 14.22 -15.05 -6.52
C TRP A 81 15.43 -14.43 -7.25
N ASP A 82 16.14 -15.27 -8.02
CA ASP A 82 17.39 -14.93 -8.72
C ASP A 82 17.21 -13.86 -9.81
N ASP A 83 15.97 -13.70 -10.30
CA ASP A 83 15.60 -12.62 -11.21
C ASP A 83 15.35 -11.35 -10.38
N LYS A 84 16.37 -10.50 -10.25
CA LYS A 84 16.16 -9.17 -9.67
C LYS A 84 15.13 -8.41 -10.50
N VAL A 85 14.18 -7.77 -9.82
CA VAL A 85 13.26 -6.80 -10.46
C VAL A 85 14.12 -5.78 -11.23
N PRO A 86 13.87 -5.57 -12.54
CA PRO A 86 14.62 -4.58 -13.31
C PRO A 86 14.58 -3.21 -12.62
N ALA A 87 15.72 -2.53 -12.53
CA ALA A 87 15.81 -1.28 -11.75
C ALA A 87 14.78 -0.22 -12.16
N ALA A 88 14.39 -0.18 -13.45
CA ALA A 88 13.34 0.72 -13.92
C ALA A 88 11.94 0.36 -13.38
N VAL A 89 11.65 -0.94 -13.25
CA VAL A 89 10.40 -1.46 -12.68
C VAL A 89 10.38 -1.22 -11.17
N ASP A 90 11.47 -1.52 -10.47
CA ASP A 90 11.59 -1.30 -9.03
C ASP A 90 11.45 0.19 -8.67
N ARG A 91 12.07 1.06 -9.48
CA ARG A 91 11.90 2.51 -9.35
C ARG A 91 10.46 2.97 -9.59
N ALA A 92 9.79 2.43 -10.61
CA ALA A 92 8.41 2.80 -10.89
C ALA A 92 7.46 2.38 -9.76
N GLN A 93 7.63 1.16 -9.22
CA GLN A 93 6.90 0.69 -8.04
C GLN A 93 7.16 1.56 -6.81
N TYR A 94 8.41 1.99 -6.58
CA TYR A 94 8.73 2.91 -5.49
C TYR A 94 8.00 4.25 -5.64
N ASP A 95 8.09 4.88 -6.82
CA ASP A 95 7.43 6.16 -7.09
C ASP A 95 5.89 6.02 -6.97
N GLU A 96 5.32 4.85 -7.32
CA GLU A 96 3.91 4.49 -7.11
C GLU A 96 3.51 4.43 -5.63
N VAL A 97 4.31 3.75 -4.79
CA VAL A 97 4.05 3.68 -3.35
C VAL A 97 4.20 5.04 -2.69
N VAL A 98 5.19 5.84 -3.10
CA VAL A 98 5.36 7.23 -2.60
C VAL A 98 4.11 8.05 -2.89
N GLU A 99 3.58 8.02 -4.12
CA GLU A 99 2.36 8.75 -4.46
C GLU A 99 1.17 8.32 -3.61
N ILE A 100 0.98 7.01 -3.40
CA ILE A 100 -0.09 6.49 -2.54
C ILE A 100 0.05 7.03 -1.11
N VAL A 101 1.25 6.98 -0.54
CA VAL A 101 1.52 7.48 0.82
C VAL A 101 1.25 8.97 0.92
N GLU A 102 1.65 9.77 -0.06
CA GLU A 102 1.38 11.22 -0.10
C GLU A 102 -0.13 11.51 -0.13
N ARG A 103 -0.88 10.84 -1.00
CA ARG A 103 -2.34 11.00 -1.10
C ARG A 103 -3.06 10.57 0.18
N LEU A 104 -2.62 9.48 0.80
CA LEU A 104 -3.17 9.00 2.07
C LEU A 104 -2.80 9.88 3.26
N THR A 105 -1.67 10.59 3.17
CA THR A 105 -1.28 11.61 4.15
C THR A 105 -2.25 12.78 4.13
N GLU A 106 -2.58 13.30 2.95
CA GLU A 106 -3.60 14.35 2.78
C GLU A 106 -5.00 13.86 3.20
N PHE A 107 -5.35 12.62 2.84
CA PHE A 107 -6.60 11.98 3.23
C PHE A 107 -6.73 11.89 4.75
N SER A 108 -5.72 11.33 5.43
CA SER A 108 -5.66 11.21 6.89
C SER A 108 -5.81 12.57 7.57
N LEU A 109 -5.12 13.61 7.07
CA LEU A 109 -5.22 14.97 7.61
C LEU A 109 -6.63 15.55 7.45
N SER A 110 -7.22 15.42 6.26
CA SER A 110 -8.52 16.03 5.93
C SER A 110 -9.70 15.35 6.63
N ARG A 111 -9.63 14.03 6.82
CA ARG A 111 -10.69 13.22 7.44
C ARG A 111 -10.48 13.00 8.93
N GLY A 112 -9.27 13.19 9.43
CA GLY A 112 -8.94 12.91 10.84
C GLY A 112 -8.91 11.42 11.16
N VAL A 113 -8.60 10.58 10.17
CA VAL A 113 -8.48 9.13 10.32
C VAL A 113 -7.02 8.71 10.31
N ASP A 114 -6.71 7.61 11.00
CA ASP A 114 -5.41 6.96 10.93
C ASP A 114 -5.42 5.91 9.81
N ILE A 115 -4.30 5.71 9.14
CA ILE A 115 -4.13 4.72 8.08
C ILE A 115 -3.03 3.74 8.49
N VAL A 116 -3.28 2.44 8.35
CA VAL A 116 -2.28 1.38 8.49
C VAL A 116 -1.84 0.89 7.13
N PHE A 117 -0.56 0.54 7.01
CA PHE A 117 0.02 -0.11 5.85
C PHE A 117 0.51 -1.50 6.25
N GLU A 118 0.15 -2.49 5.43
CA GLU A 118 0.60 -3.86 5.58
C GLU A 118 1.26 -4.34 4.29
N TYR A 119 2.34 -5.09 4.45
CA TYR A 119 3.10 -5.69 3.38
C TYR A 119 3.05 -7.20 3.57
N ASP A 120 2.32 -7.89 2.70
CA ASP A 120 2.06 -9.33 2.81
C ASP A 120 1.49 -9.75 4.19
N GLY A 121 0.60 -8.91 4.74
CA GLY A 121 -0.04 -9.10 6.05
C GLY A 121 0.76 -8.63 7.25
N GLU A 122 2.00 -8.15 7.05
CA GLU A 122 2.82 -7.59 8.13
C GLU A 122 2.72 -6.06 8.16
N VAL A 123 2.41 -5.49 9.33
CA VAL A 123 2.30 -4.03 9.48
C VAL A 123 3.67 -3.38 9.28
N VAL A 124 3.79 -2.56 8.24
CA VAL A 124 5.04 -1.86 7.88
C VAL A 124 5.03 -0.38 8.22
N GLY A 125 3.87 0.20 8.55
CA GLY A 125 3.79 1.63 8.80
C GLY A 125 2.40 2.12 9.11
N LYS A 126 2.33 3.36 9.61
CA LYS A 126 1.06 4.06 9.85
C LYS A 126 1.17 5.53 9.50
N ILE A 127 0.07 6.11 9.05
CA ILE A 127 -0.13 7.56 8.96
C ILE A 127 -1.11 7.97 10.04
N ARG A 128 -0.75 8.98 10.84
CA ARG A 128 -1.62 9.54 11.87
C ARG A 128 -1.67 11.05 11.76
N LYS A 129 -2.87 11.61 11.67
CA LYS A 129 -3.09 13.06 11.50
C LYS A 129 -2.28 13.64 10.35
N GLY A 130 -2.20 12.91 9.23
CA GLY A 130 -1.40 13.29 8.07
C GLY A 130 0.10 13.30 8.31
N LEU A 131 0.62 12.43 9.19
CA LEU A 131 2.05 12.21 9.38
C LEU A 131 2.36 10.72 9.30
N ALA A 132 3.16 10.32 8.33
CA ALA A 132 3.75 8.99 8.27
C ALA A 132 4.72 8.78 9.44
N ASN A 133 4.66 7.62 10.09
CA ASN A 133 5.60 7.26 11.15
C ASN A 133 6.97 6.84 10.60
N ASP A 134 7.95 6.67 11.48
CA ASP A 134 9.32 6.31 11.12
C ASP A 134 9.40 4.93 10.41
N SER A 135 8.56 3.96 10.79
CA SER A 135 8.50 2.66 10.11
C SER A 135 8.11 2.80 8.64
N LEU A 136 7.16 3.67 8.31
CA LEU A 136 6.76 3.93 6.92
C LEU A 136 7.80 4.79 6.19
N SER A 137 8.23 5.89 6.83
CA SER A 137 9.06 6.92 6.21
C SER A 137 10.52 6.51 6.08
N ASP A 138 11.13 6.06 7.18
CA ASP A 138 12.55 5.68 7.22
C ASP A 138 12.75 4.20 6.91
N GLY A 139 11.78 3.35 7.28
CA GLY A 139 11.78 1.92 7.03
C GLY A 139 11.41 1.60 5.59
N LEU A 140 10.11 1.46 5.28
CA LEU A 140 9.66 1.03 3.95
C LEU A 140 10.17 1.97 2.84
N LEU A 141 9.85 3.26 2.90
CA LEU A 141 10.22 4.21 1.85
C LEU A 141 11.71 4.58 1.89
N GLY A 142 12.26 4.77 3.10
CA GLY A 142 13.64 5.19 3.28
C GLY A 142 14.64 4.14 2.84
N GLU A 143 14.50 2.88 3.27
CA GLU A 143 15.43 1.81 2.88
C GLU A 143 15.29 1.43 1.40
N TRP A 144 14.06 1.43 0.87
CA TRP A 144 13.84 1.17 -0.55
C TRP A 144 14.48 2.26 -1.42
N GLY A 145 14.27 3.54 -1.09
CA GLY A 145 14.92 4.65 -1.79
C GLY A 145 16.45 4.55 -1.76
N ARG A 146 17.04 4.22 -0.60
CA ARG A 146 18.50 4.01 -0.46
C ARG A 146 19.01 2.85 -1.32
N THR A 147 18.22 1.80 -1.49
CA THR A 147 18.59 0.64 -2.32
C THR A 147 18.63 1.03 -3.80
N LEU A 148 17.61 1.76 -4.27
CA LEU A 148 17.56 2.27 -5.64
C LEU A 148 18.73 3.22 -5.97
N GLU A 149 19.13 4.06 -5.02
CA GLU A 149 20.30 4.94 -5.17
C GLU A 149 21.62 4.18 -5.28
N ARG A 150 21.76 3.04 -4.59
CA ARG A 150 22.95 2.19 -4.66
C ARG A 150 23.05 1.44 -5.98
N ASP A 151 21.92 0.97 -6.50
CA ASP A 151 21.86 0.21 -7.76
C ASP A 151 22.04 1.09 -9.01
N THR A 152 21.95 2.42 -8.86
CA THR A 152 22.18 3.39 -9.94
C THR A 152 23.63 3.90 -10.00
N ARG A 153 24.51 3.49 -9.07
CA ARG A 153 25.94 3.89 -9.01
C ARG A 153 26.87 2.84 -9.60
#